data_AF-A0ABD1M5T7-F1
#
_entry.id   AF-A0ABD1M5T7-F1
#
_cell.length_a   1.000
_cell.length_b   1.000
_cell.length_c   1.000
_cell.angle_alpha   90.00
_cell.angle_beta   90.00
_cell.angle_gamma   90.00
#
_symmetry.space_group_name_H-M   'P 1'
#
loop_
_entity.id
_entity.type
_entity.pdbx_description
1 polymer ?
#
loop_
_entity_poly.entity_id
_entity_poly.type
_entity_poly.pdbx_seq_one_letter_code
_entity_poly.pdbx_strand_id
1 'polypeptide(L)'
;MTDEVVLLSTWGSMFGMRVRIALLKRVLIQYVDEVWNDKAPLMPSDPYQRAQDRFWVDYIDKKVYDTWRKMWLSTGEEHETWKKELISIFKQLEETLGDKPFYGGDTFGFVDVGLIPFYSWFYTFETYGNFNMEAECPKLIAWAKRCMERETVSKTLPDEKNVYDYIVEVKKTLEST
;
A
#
# COMPACT_ATOMS: atom_id res chain seq x y z
N MET A 1 -21.63 39.82 -6.07
CA MET A 1 -21.66 38.61 -5.21
C MET A 1 -20.49 37.76 -5.63
N THR A 2 -19.35 38.00 -4.99
CA THR A 2 -18.09 37.32 -5.23
C THR A 2 -17.87 36.36 -4.07
N ASP A 3 -18.23 35.09 -4.26
CA ASP A 3 -17.75 34.01 -3.41
C ASP A 3 -16.83 33.13 -4.25
N GLU A 4 -15.62 33.64 -4.40
CA GLU A 4 -14.46 32.88 -4.85
C GLU A 4 -13.83 32.29 -3.59
N VAL A 5 -13.64 30.96 -3.56
CA VAL A 5 -12.76 30.32 -2.57
C VAL A 5 -11.78 29.42 -3.30
N VAL A 6 -10.50 29.74 -3.08
CA VAL A 6 -9.29 29.24 -3.75
C VAL A 6 -8.42 28.46 -2.75
N LEU A 7 -7.83 27.38 -3.26
CA LEU A 7 -6.76 26.49 -2.77
C LEU A 7 -6.96 25.67 -1.48
N LEU A 8 -6.61 24.37 -1.54
CA LEU A 8 -6.39 23.50 -0.37
C LEU A 8 -4.98 22.89 -0.29
N SER A 9 -4.00 23.27 -1.11
CA SER A 9 -2.65 22.70 -0.92
C SER A 9 -2.02 23.30 0.36
N THR A 10 -1.50 22.45 1.25
CA THR A 10 -0.06 22.15 1.43
C THR A 10 0.01 20.84 2.28
N TRP A 11 0.96 20.65 3.20
CA TRP A 11 0.93 19.68 4.33
C TRP A 11 1.73 18.37 4.21
N GLY A 12 3.05 18.50 4.33
CA GLY A 12 4.02 17.40 4.44
C GLY A 12 4.16 16.79 5.85
N SER A 13 3.11 16.19 6.42
CA SER A 13 3.25 15.40 7.65
C SER A 13 2.46 14.09 7.64
N MET A 14 3.19 12.97 7.77
CA MET A 14 2.65 11.61 7.89
C MET A 14 1.82 11.38 9.16
N PHE A 15 1.90 12.23 10.19
CA PHE A 15 1.22 11.98 11.47
C PHE A 15 -0.27 12.30 11.47
N GLY A 16 -0.71 13.32 10.70
CA GLY A 16 -2.14 13.66 10.56
C GLY A 16 -2.91 12.72 9.60
N MET A 17 -2.19 12.06 8.69
CA MET A 17 -2.78 11.16 7.69
C MET A 17 -3.30 9.86 8.28
N ARG A 18 -2.67 9.28 9.32
CA ARG A 18 -2.94 7.87 9.64
C ARG A 18 -4.34 7.59 10.19
N VAL A 19 -4.86 8.48 11.03
CA VAL A 19 -6.20 8.27 11.59
C VAL A 19 -7.29 8.61 10.57
N ARG A 20 -7.11 9.69 9.78
CA ARG A 20 -8.10 10.08 8.77
C ARG A 20 -8.04 9.23 7.50
N ILE A 21 -6.88 8.89 6.96
CA ILE A 21 -6.77 8.09 5.72
C ILE A 21 -7.05 6.60 5.98
N ALA A 22 -6.66 6.01 7.11
CA ALA A 22 -7.01 4.60 7.38
C ALA A 22 -8.51 4.44 7.67
N LEU A 23 -9.13 5.39 8.40
CA LEU A 23 -10.58 5.40 8.59
C LEU A 23 -11.32 5.78 7.30
N LEU A 24 -10.85 6.78 6.54
CA LEU A 24 -11.52 7.23 5.32
C LEU A 24 -11.29 6.28 4.14
N LYS A 25 -10.10 5.72 3.87
CA LYS A 25 -9.92 4.76 2.77
C LYS A 25 -10.80 3.53 2.96
N ARG A 26 -10.78 2.93 4.15
CA ARG A 26 -11.56 1.72 4.45
C ARG A 26 -13.06 1.97 4.38
N VAL A 27 -13.55 3.10 4.91
CA VAL A 27 -14.98 3.46 4.89
C VAL A 27 -15.41 3.98 3.52
N LEU A 28 -14.58 4.75 2.80
CA LEU A 28 -14.90 5.26 1.47
C LEU A 28 -14.90 4.15 0.43
N ILE A 29 -13.95 3.21 0.46
CA ILE A 29 -13.96 2.10 -0.49
C ILE A 29 -15.18 1.19 -0.23
N GLN A 30 -15.54 0.95 1.04
CA GLN A 30 -16.77 0.24 1.37
C GLN A 30 -18.02 1.01 0.94
N TYR A 31 -18.04 2.31 1.14
CA TYR A 31 -19.14 3.17 0.71
C TYR A 31 -19.27 3.19 -0.82
N VAL A 32 -18.16 3.27 -1.55
CA VAL A 32 -18.14 3.21 -3.01
C VAL A 32 -18.66 1.86 -3.50
N ASP A 33 -18.23 0.77 -2.88
CA ASP A 33 -18.75 -0.57 -3.18
C ASP A 33 -20.24 -0.70 -2.86
N GLU A 34 -20.70 -0.16 -1.74
CA GLU A 34 -22.12 -0.20 -1.35
C GLU A 34 -23.02 0.64 -2.27
N VAL A 35 -22.52 1.77 -2.78
CA VAL A 35 -23.28 2.70 -3.63
C VAL A 35 -23.19 2.35 -5.12
N TRP A 36 -22.06 1.81 -5.61
CA TRP A 36 -21.82 1.45 -7.01
C TRP A 36 -21.62 -0.06 -7.22
N ASN A 37 -22.32 -0.89 -6.42
CA ASN A 37 -22.28 -2.36 -6.53
C ASN A 37 -22.76 -2.92 -7.87
N ASP A 38 -23.44 -2.11 -8.68
CA ASP A 38 -24.08 -2.48 -9.94
C ASP A 38 -23.11 -2.61 -11.12
N LYS A 39 -21.92 -2.02 -11.01
CA LYS A 39 -20.95 -1.93 -12.13
C LYS A 39 -19.73 -2.81 -11.97
N ALA A 40 -19.12 -2.83 -10.79
CA ALA A 40 -17.92 -3.60 -10.49
C ALA A 40 -17.77 -3.75 -8.97
N PRO A 41 -18.39 -4.78 -8.36
CA PRO A 41 -18.26 -5.01 -6.93
C PRO A 41 -16.80 -5.31 -6.59
N LEU A 42 -16.23 -4.51 -5.69
CA LEU A 42 -14.88 -4.66 -5.15
C LEU A 42 -14.84 -5.69 -4.03
N MET A 43 -15.96 -5.88 -3.33
CA MET A 43 -16.09 -6.90 -2.29
C MET A 43 -17.04 -8.03 -2.73
N PRO A 44 -16.77 -9.27 -2.28
CA PRO A 44 -17.67 -10.38 -2.52
C PRO A 44 -18.98 -10.24 -1.74
N SER A 45 -20.05 -10.79 -2.32
CA SER A 45 -21.36 -10.83 -1.68
C SER A 45 -21.36 -11.71 -0.43
N ASP A 46 -20.55 -12.77 -0.42
CA ASP A 46 -20.40 -13.66 0.74
C ASP A 46 -19.81 -12.92 1.96
N PRO A 47 -20.49 -12.92 3.12
CA PRO A 47 -20.02 -12.21 4.31
C PRO A 47 -18.68 -12.69 4.85
N TYR A 48 -18.39 -13.99 4.72
CA TYR A 48 -17.14 -14.56 5.22
C TYR A 48 -15.96 -14.11 4.36
N GLN A 49 -16.07 -14.22 3.04
CA GLN A 49 -15.04 -13.72 2.13
C GLN A 49 -14.83 -12.21 2.30
N ARG A 50 -15.91 -11.44 2.51
CA ARG A 50 -15.80 -10.00 2.81
C ARG A 50 -15.03 -9.72 4.10
N ALA A 51 -15.23 -10.54 5.13
CA ALA A 51 -14.48 -10.42 6.37
C ALA A 51 -12.99 -10.75 6.17
N GLN A 52 -12.66 -11.73 5.32
CA GLN A 52 -11.28 -12.05 4.95
C GLN A 52 -10.61 -10.89 4.20
N ASP A 53 -11.28 -10.30 3.21
CA ASP A 53 -10.73 -9.18 2.45
C ASP A 53 -10.46 -7.97 3.36
N ARG A 54 -11.39 -7.70 4.29
CA ARG A 54 -11.22 -6.66 5.32
C ARG A 54 -10.06 -6.95 6.26
N PHE A 55 -9.86 -8.22 6.62
CA PHE A 55 -8.73 -8.63 7.45
C PHE A 55 -7.42 -8.39 6.71
N TRP A 56 -7.32 -8.75 5.43
CA TRP A 56 -6.08 -8.57 4.66
C TRP A 56 -5.71 -7.11 4.47
N VAL A 57 -6.68 -6.23 4.16
CA VAL A 57 -6.40 -4.79 4.06
C VAL A 57 -5.92 -4.21 5.40
N ASP A 58 -6.56 -4.59 6.52
CA ASP A 58 -6.13 -4.16 7.85
C ASP A 58 -4.75 -4.71 8.23
N TYR A 59 -4.47 -5.97 7.85
CA TYR A 59 -3.18 -6.61 8.02
C TYR A 59 -2.09 -5.86 7.26
N ILE A 60 -2.30 -5.56 5.98
CA ILE A 60 -1.38 -4.81 5.13
C ILE A 60 -1.10 -3.43 5.73
N ASP A 61 -2.16 -2.65 6.01
CA ASP A 61 -2.05 -1.28 6.50
C ASP A 61 -1.25 -1.20 7.80
N LYS A 62 -1.46 -2.16 8.72
CA LYS A 62 -0.74 -2.18 10.00
C LYS A 62 0.66 -2.76 9.86
N LYS A 63 0.79 -3.95 9.27
CA LYS A 63 2.04 -4.72 9.31
C LYS A 63 3.08 -4.17 8.36
N VAL A 64 2.73 -3.87 7.11
CA VAL A 64 3.70 -3.35 6.14
C VAL A 64 4.24 -2.01 6.63
N TYR A 65 3.35 -1.11 7.04
CA TYR A 65 3.74 0.21 7.52
C TYR A 65 4.60 0.15 8.79
N ASP A 66 4.14 -0.56 9.83
CA ASP A 66 4.84 -0.56 11.12
C ASP A 66 6.19 -1.26 11.02
N THR A 67 6.27 -2.38 10.30
CA THR A 67 7.53 -3.11 10.10
C THR A 67 8.51 -2.30 9.27
N TRP A 68 8.04 -1.68 8.17
CA TRP A 68 8.86 -0.76 7.40
C TRP A 68 9.40 0.36 8.30
N ARG A 69 8.53 1.09 8.99
CA ARG A 69 8.97 2.22 9.84
C ARG A 69 10.05 1.80 10.85
N LYS A 70 9.94 0.61 11.44
CA LYS A 70 10.97 0.08 12.34
C LYS A 70 12.27 -0.24 11.62
N MET A 71 12.21 -0.89 10.46
CA MET A 71 13.39 -1.13 9.62
C MET A 71 14.09 0.19 9.24
N TRP A 72 13.32 1.21 8.86
CA TRP A 72 13.86 2.51 8.44
C TRP A 72 14.65 3.26 9.52
N LEU A 73 14.13 3.21 10.74
CA LEU A 73 14.64 3.95 11.90
C LEU A 73 15.73 3.17 12.66
N SER A 74 15.86 1.87 12.41
CA SER A 74 16.86 1.02 13.06
C SER A 74 18.13 0.90 12.21
N THR A 75 19.20 0.47 12.87
CA THR A 75 20.52 0.21 12.26
C THR A 75 21.11 -1.09 12.80
N GLY A 76 22.05 -1.70 12.09
CA GLY A 76 22.73 -2.91 12.56
C GLY A 76 21.81 -4.14 12.62
N GLU A 77 21.89 -4.92 13.70
CA GLU A 77 21.16 -6.18 13.86
C GLU A 77 19.64 -5.99 13.90
N GLU A 78 19.16 -4.90 14.50
CA GLU A 78 17.72 -4.60 14.57
C GLU A 78 17.16 -4.33 13.16
N HIS A 79 17.91 -3.60 12.32
CA HIS A 79 17.53 -3.36 10.92
C HIS A 79 17.39 -4.67 10.15
N GLU A 80 18.37 -5.56 10.27
CA GLU A 80 18.35 -6.88 9.63
C GLU A 80 17.17 -7.75 10.09
N THR A 81 16.76 -7.62 11.36
CA THR A 81 15.59 -8.31 11.92
C THR A 81 14.30 -7.81 11.28
N TRP A 82 14.09 -6.49 11.26
CA TRP A 82 12.88 -5.90 10.65
C TRP A 82 12.84 -6.08 9.14
N LYS A 83 13.99 -6.13 8.46
CA LYS A 83 14.07 -6.51 7.05
C LYS A 83 13.52 -7.91 6.81
N LYS A 84 13.98 -8.90 7.57
CA LYS A 84 13.49 -10.29 7.44
C LYS A 84 11.99 -10.38 7.71
N GLU A 85 11.50 -9.64 8.70
CA GLU A 85 10.06 -9.56 8.99
C GLU A 85 9.28 -8.92 7.82
N LEU A 86 9.80 -7.86 7.22
CA LEU A 86 9.17 -7.20 6.08
C LEU A 86 9.07 -8.14 4.87
N ILE A 87 10.16 -8.85 4.55
CA ILE A 87 10.18 -9.86 3.48
C ILE A 87 9.19 -10.99 3.79
N SER A 88 9.11 -11.44 5.04
CA SER A 88 8.16 -12.47 5.49
C SER A 88 6.71 -12.04 5.25
N ILE A 89 6.38 -10.78 5.56
CA ILE A 89 5.04 -10.22 5.29
C ILE A 89 4.72 -10.27 3.79
N PHE A 90 5.66 -9.87 2.91
CA PHE A 90 5.43 -9.94 1.47
C PHE A 90 5.30 -11.36 0.94
N LYS A 91 6.06 -12.32 1.48
CA LYS A 91 5.92 -13.75 1.15
C LYS A 91 4.55 -14.29 1.55
N GLN A 92 4.05 -13.93 2.73
CA GLN A 92 2.71 -14.32 3.16
C GLN A 92 1.62 -13.74 2.23
N LEU A 93 1.79 -12.50 1.78
CA LEU A 93 0.88 -11.88 0.81
C LEU A 93 0.94 -12.62 -0.54
N GLU A 94 2.13 -13.00 -1.00
CA GLU A 94 2.32 -13.77 -2.21
C GLU A 94 1.70 -15.18 -2.13
N GLU A 95 1.87 -15.88 -1.01
CA GLU A 95 1.23 -17.17 -0.75
C GLU A 95 -0.31 -17.05 -0.78
N THR A 96 -0.84 -15.96 -0.23
CA THR A 96 -2.28 -15.68 -0.21
C THR A 96 -2.84 -15.37 -1.60
N LEU A 97 -2.05 -14.70 -2.44
CA LEU A 97 -2.36 -14.50 -3.84
C LEU A 97 -2.38 -15.85 -4.59
N GLY A 98 -1.42 -16.73 -4.28
CA GLY A 98 -1.30 -18.03 -4.91
C GLY A 98 -1.08 -17.89 -6.42
N ASP A 99 -1.94 -18.52 -7.21
CA ASP A 99 -1.91 -18.45 -8.69
C ASP A 99 -3.02 -17.55 -9.26
N LYS A 100 -3.74 -16.82 -8.40
CA LYS A 100 -4.81 -15.91 -8.85
C LYS A 100 -4.21 -14.69 -9.56
N PRO A 101 -4.87 -14.16 -10.60
CA PRO A 101 -4.38 -12.95 -11.25
C PRO A 101 -4.50 -11.72 -10.34
N PHE A 102 -5.53 -11.66 -9.49
CA PHE A 102 -5.80 -10.64 -8.47
C PHE A 102 -6.24 -11.28 -7.14
N TYR A 103 -6.21 -10.53 -6.04
CA TYR A 103 -6.73 -11.01 -4.76
C TYR A 103 -8.25 -11.23 -4.80
N GLY A 104 -8.97 -10.44 -5.60
CA GLY A 104 -10.38 -10.66 -5.92
C GLY A 104 -10.68 -11.87 -6.83
N GLY A 105 -9.68 -12.71 -7.13
CA GLY A 105 -9.82 -13.82 -8.08
C GLY A 105 -9.53 -13.35 -9.50
N ASP A 106 -10.51 -13.45 -10.39
CA ASP A 106 -10.38 -13.05 -11.80
C ASP A 106 -10.50 -11.54 -12.02
N THR A 107 -11.00 -10.82 -11.02
CA THR A 107 -11.24 -9.37 -11.08
C THR A 107 -10.47 -8.61 -10.00
N PHE A 108 -10.12 -7.37 -10.31
CA PHE A 108 -9.47 -6.45 -9.38
C PHE A 108 -10.40 -6.14 -8.19
N GLY A 109 -9.99 -6.52 -6.98
CA GLY A 109 -10.82 -6.50 -5.78
C GLY A 109 -10.32 -5.57 -4.66
N PHE A 110 -10.99 -5.64 -3.51
CA PHE A 110 -10.75 -4.78 -2.35
C PHE A 110 -9.31 -4.85 -1.81
N VAL A 111 -8.75 -6.06 -1.71
CA VAL A 111 -7.37 -6.26 -1.25
C VAL A 111 -6.37 -5.70 -2.25
N ASP A 112 -6.64 -5.82 -3.56
CA ASP A 112 -5.78 -5.25 -4.60
C ASP A 112 -5.70 -3.71 -4.48
N VAL A 113 -6.84 -3.05 -4.24
CA VAL A 113 -6.91 -1.60 -3.97
C VAL A 113 -6.10 -1.20 -2.73
N GLY A 114 -6.14 -2.03 -1.68
CA GLY A 114 -5.40 -1.77 -0.45
C GLY A 114 -3.88 -1.96 -0.60
N LEU A 115 -3.45 -2.95 -1.39
CA LEU A 115 -2.05 -3.31 -1.54
C LEU A 115 -1.32 -2.51 -2.61
N ILE A 116 -1.97 -2.22 -3.74
CA ILE A 116 -1.30 -1.64 -4.92
C ILE A 116 -0.60 -0.29 -4.66
N PRO A 117 -1.06 0.59 -3.75
CA PRO A 117 -0.34 1.82 -3.45
C PRO A 117 1.06 1.60 -2.84
N PHE A 118 1.32 0.42 -2.25
CA PHE A 118 2.65 0.07 -1.76
C PHE A 118 3.62 -0.27 -2.89
N TYR A 119 3.16 -0.53 -4.11
CA TYR A 119 4.04 -0.74 -5.26
C TYR A 119 4.99 0.45 -5.48
N SER A 120 4.49 1.69 -5.39
CA SER A 120 5.32 2.91 -5.47
C SER A 120 6.40 3.01 -4.37
N TRP A 121 6.32 2.16 -3.33
CA TRP A 121 7.28 2.11 -2.23
C TRP A 121 8.29 0.97 -2.37
N PHE A 122 8.12 0.06 -3.34
CA PHE A 122 8.99 -1.12 -3.47
C PHE A 122 10.44 -0.72 -3.70
N TYR A 123 10.71 0.20 -4.62
CA TYR A 123 12.05 0.77 -4.78
C TYR A 123 12.64 1.32 -3.47
N THR A 124 11.82 1.96 -2.63
CA THR A 124 12.27 2.48 -1.33
C THR A 124 12.59 1.34 -0.36
N PHE A 125 11.76 0.30 -0.30
CA PHE A 125 12.01 -0.87 0.54
C PHE A 125 13.28 -1.60 0.12
N GLU A 126 13.45 -1.84 -1.19
CA GLU A 126 14.62 -2.49 -1.76
C GLU A 126 15.90 -1.68 -1.46
N THR A 127 15.85 -0.36 -1.62
CA THR A 127 17.02 0.50 -1.40
C THR A 127 17.42 0.55 0.08
N TYR A 128 16.45 0.72 0.99
CA TYR A 128 16.76 0.79 2.43
C TYR A 128 17.04 -0.57 3.05
N GLY A 129 16.38 -1.63 2.59
CA GLY A 129 16.59 -2.99 3.08
C GLY A 129 17.71 -3.74 2.35
N ASN A 130 18.23 -3.23 1.24
CA ASN A 130 19.23 -3.90 0.41
C ASN A 130 18.81 -5.35 0.05
N PHE A 131 17.61 -5.49 -0.48
CA PHE A 131 17.06 -6.75 -1.00
C PHE A 131 16.30 -6.50 -2.30
N ASN A 132 15.90 -7.55 -3.00
CA ASN A 132 15.19 -7.46 -4.27
C ASN A 132 13.83 -8.15 -4.17
N MET A 133 12.75 -7.40 -4.42
CA MET A 133 11.37 -7.89 -4.35
C MET A 133 11.07 -8.91 -5.44
N GLU A 134 11.68 -8.81 -6.63
CA GLU A 134 11.45 -9.77 -7.72
C GLU A 134 12.10 -11.13 -7.43
N ALA A 135 13.23 -11.16 -6.73
CA ALA A 135 13.91 -12.37 -6.29
C ALA A 135 13.20 -13.02 -5.10
N GLU A 136 12.74 -12.22 -4.13
CA GLU A 136 12.08 -12.71 -2.92
C GLU A 136 10.60 -13.05 -3.15
N CYS A 137 9.91 -12.25 -3.97
CA CYS A 137 8.46 -12.32 -4.19
C CYS A 137 8.05 -12.15 -5.67
N PRO A 138 8.44 -13.06 -6.58
CA PRO A 138 8.26 -12.91 -8.02
C PRO A 138 6.78 -12.83 -8.46
N LYS A 139 5.87 -13.60 -7.85
CA LYS A 139 4.44 -13.56 -8.22
C LYS A 139 3.78 -12.27 -7.77
N LEU A 140 4.23 -11.70 -6.65
CA LEU A 140 3.75 -10.41 -6.17
C LEU A 140 4.19 -9.28 -7.12
N ILE A 141 5.43 -9.31 -7.62
CA ILE A 141 5.87 -8.37 -8.65
C ILE A 141 5.09 -8.55 -9.96
N ALA A 142 4.85 -9.80 -10.38
CA ALA A 142 4.04 -10.07 -11.56
C ALA A 142 2.59 -9.54 -11.42
N TRP A 143 2.00 -9.68 -10.23
CA TRP A 143 0.72 -9.08 -9.89
C TRP A 143 0.74 -7.56 -9.96
N ALA A 144 1.76 -6.91 -9.38
CA ALA A 144 1.86 -5.47 -9.40
C ALA A 144 1.99 -4.94 -10.85
N LYS A 145 2.80 -5.59 -11.68
CA LYS A 145 2.92 -5.28 -13.11
C LYS A 145 1.57 -5.38 -13.84
N ARG A 146 0.79 -6.45 -13.61
CA ARG A 146 -0.59 -6.57 -14.15
C ARG A 146 -1.51 -5.46 -13.66
N CYS A 147 -1.43 -5.09 -12.39
CA CYS A 147 -2.23 -3.99 -11.85
C CYS A 147 -1.88 -2.65 -12.52
N MET A 148 -0.61 -2.41 -12.84
CA MET A 148 -0.14 -1.19 -13.52
C MET A 148 -0.60 -1.08 -14.99
N GLU A 149 -0.94 -2.19 -15.65
CA GLU A 149 -1.56 -2.17 -17.00
C GLU A 149 -2.94 -1.49 -16.98
N ARG A 150 -3.58 -1.36 -15.82
CA ARG A 150 -4.84 -0.63 -15.66
C ARG A 150 -4.57 0.87 -15.66
N GLU A 151 -5.21 1.58 -16.58
CA GLU A 151 -5.08 3.04 -16.72
C GLU A 151 -5.41 3.80 -15.42
N THR A 152 -6.41 3.34 -14.65
CA THR A 152 -6.80 3.94 -13.37
C THR A 152 -5.70 3.81 -12.32
N VAL A 153 -4.92 2.73 -12.34
CA VAL A 153 -3.84 2.50 -11.37
C VAL A 153 -2.62 3.30 -11.78
N SER A 154 -2.17 3.17 -13.03
CA SER A 154 -0.96 3.85 -13.52
C SER A 154 -1.06 5.38 -13.47
N LYS A 155 -2.24 5.97 -13.67
CA LYS A 155 -2.44 7.42 -13.53
C LYS A 155 -2.51 7.92 -12.09
N THR A 156 -2.79 7.04 -11.13
CA THR A 156 -3.01 7.43 -9.72
C THR A 156 -1.74 7.31 -8.90
N LEU A 157 -0.90 6.33 -9.19
CA LEU A 157 0.29 6.04 -8.39
C LEU A 157 1.44 7.01 -8.70
N PRO A 158 2.14 7.52 -7.68
CA PRO A 158 3.34 8.30 -7.90
C PRO A 158 4.47 7.41 -8.42
N ASP A 159 5.41 8.04 -9.14
CA ASP A 159 6.68 7.41 -9.52
C ASP A 159 7.47 6.97 -8.27
N GLU A 160 8.08 5.80 -8.35
CA GLU A 160 8.82 5.18 -7.25
C GLU A 160 9.99 6.05 -6.73
N LYS A 161 10.64 6.81 -7.62
CA LYS A 161 11.75 7.68 -7.24
C LYS A 161 11.27 8.91 -6.49
N ASN A 162 10.10 9.44 -6.85
CA ASN A 162 9.51 10.57 -6.10
C ASN A 162 9.18 10.17 -4.65
N VAL A 163 8.72 8.94 -4.43
CA VAL A 163 8.48 8.40 -3.08
C VAL A 163 9.80 8.25 -2.32
N TYR A 164 10.83 7.71 -2.98
CA TYR A 164 12.16 7.58 -2.38
C TYR A 164 12.76 8.93 -1.98
N ASP A 165 12.76 9.90 -2.89
CA ASP A 165 13.29 11.24 -2.64
C ASP A 165 12.58 11.91 -1.47
N TYR A 166 11.25 11.79 -1.40
CA TYR A 166 10.49 12.26 -0.25
C TYR A 166 10.97 11.64 1.07
N ILE A 167 11.18 10.31 1.10
CA ILE A 167 11.65 9.62 2.30
C ILE A 167 13.08 10.00 2.70
N VAL A 168 13.95 10.23 1.72
CA VAL A 168 15.30 10.75 1.96
C VAL A 168 15.23 12.11 2.66
N GLU A 169 14.38 13.03 2.19
CA GLU A 169 14.21 14.34 2.80
C GLU A 169 13.62 14.27 4.23
N VAL A 170 12.65 13.39 4.46
CA VAL A 170 12.13 13.16 5.81
C VAL A 170 13.22 12.61 6.74
N LYS A 171 14.07 11.69 6.27
CA LYS A 171 15.18 11.14 7.08
C LYS A 171 16.16 12.23 7.50
N LYS A 172 16.58 13.08 6.55
CA LYS A 172 17.47 14.22 6.83
C LYS A 172 16.88 15.16 7.88
N THR A 173 15.57 15.42 7.79
CA THR A 173 14.87 16.30 8.75
C THR A 173 14.86 15.70 10.14
N LEU A 174 14.59 14.39 10.27
CA LEU A 174 14.60 13.67 11.55
C LEU A 174 15.99 13.62 12.20
N GLU A 175 17.05 13.49 11.40
CA GLU A 175 18.44 13.46 11.90
C GLU A 175 18.98 14.86 12.26
N SER A 176 18.35 15.92 11.74
CA SER A 176 18.72 17.32 12.02
C SER A 176 18.07 17.93 13.28
N THR A 177 17.17 17.19 13.94
CA THR A 177 16.44 17.62 15.15
C THR A 177 16.98 16.92 16.38
#